data_AF-A0A060YDD0-F1
#
_entry.id   AF-A0A060YDD0-F1
#
_cell.length_a   1.000
_cell.length_b   1.000
_cell.length_c   1.000
_cell.angle_alpha   90.00
_cell.angle_beta   90.00
_cell.angle_gamma   90.00
#
_symmetry.space_group_name_H-M   'P 1'
#
loop_
_entity.id
_entity.type
_entity.pdbx_description
1 polymer ?
#
loop_
_entity_poly.entity_id
_entity_poly.type
_entity_poly.pdbx_seq_one_letter_code
_entity_poly.pdbx_strand_id
1 'polypeptide(L)'
;MVCGQFQELVVMGAPGSYYWTGTVKVYNLTSSTFYNPNKEEVDSHRYSYLGYAVTAGHFSSPNFIDVAAGAPQHSGGGKVYIFRIDGGSLVKIFQASGKMMGSYFGSSLCAVDLNRDGLSDLLVGAPMHSTLRDEGQVSVYLSKGNGVMEQAELLNGDDAYNAHFGECITAIGDIDDDGYQGKCLSTKSLCFQV
;
A
#
# COMPACT_ATOMS: atom_id res chain seq x y z
N MET A 1 -3.85 31.25 -5.40
CA MET A 1 -4.47 30.17 -6.21
C MET A 1 -3.37 29.65 -7.13
N VAL A 2 -2.66 28.60 -6.73
CA VAL A 2 -1.61 27.99 -7.57
C VAL A 2 -2.28 26.89 -8.37
N CYS A 3 -2.18 26.96 -9.69
CA CYS A 3 -2.67 25.91 -10.58
C CYS A 3 -1.78 24.68 -10.41
N GLY A 4 -2.25 23.69 -9.65
CA GLY A 4 -1.52 22.44 -9.46
C GLY A 4 -1.38 21.72 -10.80
N GLN A 5 -0.16 21.37 -11.17
CA GLN A 5 0.04 20.39 -12.24
C GLN A 5 -0.47 19.05 -11.75
N PHE A 6 -1.63 18.62 -12.24
CA PHE A 6 -2.10 17.25 -12.07
C PHE A 6 -1.10 16.33 -12.77
N GLN A 7 -0.26 15.64 -12.00
CA GLN A 7 0.56 14.55 -12.51
C GLN A 7 -0.36 13.37 -12.78
N GLU A 8 -0.75 13.21 -14.04
CA GLU A 8 -1.61 12.12 -14.50
C GLU A 8 -0.80 10.80 -14.54
N LEU A 9 -0.67 10.16 -13.38
CA LEU A 9 0.05 8.91 -13.19
C LEU A 9 -0.92 7.73 -13.09
N VAL A 10 -0.69 6.69 -13.89
CA VAL A 10 -1.38 5.40 -13.80
C VAL A 10 -0.45 4.38 -13.18
N VAL A 11 -0.80 3.88 -11.99
CA VAL A 11 -0.06 2.83 -11.29
C VAL A 11 -0.64 1.47 -11.65
N MET A 12 0.21 0.50 -11.99
CA MET A 12 -0.18 -0.85 -12.37
C MET A 12 0.66 -1.89 -11.63
N GLY A 13 0.00 -2.85 -11.00
CA GLY A 13 0.61 -4.07 -10.47
C GLY A 13 0.72 -5.16 -11.53
N ALA A 14 1.76 -5.98 -11.46
CA ALA A 14 1.98 -7.09 -12.40
C ALA A 14 2.59 -8.32 -11.69
N PRO A 15 1.85 -8.98 -10.77
CA PRO A 15 2.36 -10.01 -9.86
C PRO A 15 2.89 -11.27 -10.55
N GLY A 16 2.39 -11.62 -11.74
CA GLY A 16 2.89 -12.76 -12.54
C GLY A 16 4.27 -12.55 -13.18
N SER A 17 4.82 -11.33 -13.12
CA SER A 17 6.11 -10.99 -13.77
C SER A 17 7.28 -11.77 -13.19
N TYR A 18 8.23 -12.13 -14.05
CA TYR A 18 9.53 -12.75 -13.72
C TYR A 18 9.42 -13.93 -12.73
N TYR A 19 8.74 -15.02 -13.12
CA TYR A 19 8.50 -16.19 -12.26
C TYR A 19 7.81 -15.82 -10.93
N TRP A 20 6.74 -15.04 -11.03
CA TRP A 20 5.91 -14.61 -9.90
C TRP A 20 6.63 -13.81 -8.80
N THR A 21 7.82 -13.25 -9.08
CA THR A 21 8.36 -12.20 -8.18
C THR A 21 7.41 -11.01 -8.15
N GLY A 22 6.80 -10.71 -9.29
CA GLY A 22 5.97 -9.53 -9.49
C GLY A 22 6.77 -8.27 -9.77
N THR A 23 6.06 -7.20 -10.13
CA THR A 23 6.61 -5.84 -10.30
C THR A 23 5.47 -4.83 -10.27
N VAL A 24 5.80 -3.56 -10.08
CA VAL A 24 4.90 -2.43 -10.31
C VAL A 24 5.43 -1.60 -11.48
N LYS A 25 4.54 -0.92 -12.19
CA LYS A 25 4.89 0.08 -13.20
C LYS A 25 4.06 1.34 -12.97
N VAL A 26 4.66 2.49 -13.24
CA VAL A 26 3.94 3.76 -13.28
C VAL A 26 4.03 4.31 -14.69
N TYR A 27 2.90 4.65 -15.28
CA TYR A 27 2.81 5.29 -16.58
C TYR A 27 2.42 6.76 -16.39
N ASN A 28 3.24 7.66 -16.90
CA ASN A 28 2.95 9.09 -16.92
C ASN A 28 2.22 9.43 -18.22
N LEU A 29 0.95 9.82 -18.12
CA LEU A 29 0.11 10.16 -19.28
C LEU A 29 0.63 11.40 -20.02
N THR A 30 1.09 12.41 -19.27
CA THR A 30 1.58 13.68 -19.84
C THR A 30 2.83 13.49 -20.71
N SER A 31 3.78 12.64 -20.28
CA SER A 31 5.02 12.37 -21.03
C SER A 31 4.99 11.08 -21.84
N SER A 32 3.94 10.25 -21.71
CA SER A 32 3.85 8.89 -22.28
C SER A 32 5.03 7.97 -21.91
N THR A 33 5.62 8.15 -20.73
CA THR A 33 6.79 7.37 -20.26
C THR A 33 6.44 6.39 -19.15
N PHE A 34 7.10 5.23 -19.15
CA PHE A 34 7.00 4.24 -18.07
C PHE A 34 8.18 4.34 -17.09
N TYR A 35 7.87 4.41 -15.81
CA TYR A 35 8.83 4.25 -14.72
C TYR A 35 8.72 2.82 -14.17
N ASN A 36 9.87 2.19 -13.91
CA ASN A 36 9.98 0.82 -13.42
C ASN A 36 10.85 0.80 -12.14
N PRO A 37 10.61 -0.11 -11.18
CA PRO A 37 11.44 -0.26 -10.01
C PRO A 37 12.83 -0.77 -10.37
N ASN A 38 13.85 -0.23 -9.71
CA ASN A 38 15.20 -0.72 -9.83
C ASN A 38 15.30 -2.14 -9.26
N LYS A 39 15.67 -3.13 -10.09
CA LYS A 39 15.65 -4.55 -9.72
C LYS A 39 16.66 -4.92 -8.63
N GLU A 40 17.68 -4.10 -8.42
CA GLU A 40 18.69 -4.29 -7.37
C GLU A 40 18.20 -3.82 -5.99
N GLU A 41 17.22 -2.92 -5.95
CA GLU A 41 16.63 -2.40 -4.71
C GLU A 41 15.44 -3.22 -4.21
N VAL A 42 14.75 -3.91 -5.13
CA VAL A 42 13.63 -4.80 -4.83
C VAL A 42 14.14 -6.21 -4.59
N ASP A 43 14.00 -6.67 -3.35
CA ASP A 43 14.38 -7.99 -2.89
C ASP A 43 13.65 -9.10 -3.69
N SER A 44 14.35 -9.68 -4.67
CA SER A 44 13.77 -10.42 -5.80
C SER A 44 13.46 -11.90 -5.50
N HIS A 45 12.84 -12.16 -4.34
CA HIS A 45 12.35 -13.48 -3.98
C HIS A 45 11.26 -13.95 -4.96
N ARG A 46 11.44 -15.15 -5.53
CA ARG A 46 10.44 -15.80 -6.39
C ARG A 46 9.14 -16.01 -5.61
N TYR A 47 8.01 -15.94 -6.32
CA TYR A 47 6.67 -16.06 -5.73
C TYR A 47 6.33 -14.99 -4.66
N SER A 48 6.93 -13.79 -4.72
CA SER A 48 6.56 -12.68 -3.84
C SER A 48 5.21 -12.03 -4.17
N TYR A 49 4.77 -12.13 -5.43
CA TYR A 49 3.56 -11.50 -5.97
C TYR A 49 3.56 -9.97 -5.80
N LEU A 50 4.70 -9.31 -6.01
CA LEU A 50 4.79 -7.84 -5.93
C LEU A 50 3.86 -7.17 -6.95
N GLY A 51 3.08 -6.20 -6.47
CA GLY A 51 2.02 -5.55 -7.25
C GLY A 51 0.69 -6.29 -7.18
N TYR A 52 0.46 -7.14 -6.17
CA TYR A 52 -0.87 -7.71 -5.90
C TYR A 52 -1.86 -6.62 -5.48
N ALA A 53 -1.41 -5.69 -4.63
CA ALA A 53 -2.08 -4.42 -4.35
C ALA A 53 -1.14 -3.27 -4.69
N VAL A 54 -1.72 -2.16 -5.14
CA VAL A 54 -1.02 -0.90 -5.40
C VAL A 54 -1.87 0.27 -4.91
N THR A 55 -1.22 1.31 -4.39
CA THR A 55 -1.86 2.60 -4.09
C THR A 55 -0.85 3.73 -4.27
N ALA A 56 -1.32 4.97 -4.42
CA ALA A 56 -0.49 6.16 -4.59
C ALA A 56 -0.86 7.19 -3.52
N GLY A 57 0.14 7.95 -3.06
CA GLY A 57 -0.06 8.95 -2.00
C GLY A 57 1.19 9.80 -1.77
N HIS A 58 1.07 10.80 -0.92
CA HIS A 58 2.14 11.73 -0.57
C HIS A 58 2.91 11.22 0.67
N PHE A 59 3.54 10.06 0.55
CA PHE A 59 4.21 9.41 1.69
C PHE A 59 5.48 10.16 2.15
N SER A 60 6.21 10.79 1.23
CA SER A 60 7.51 11.39 1.52
C SER A 60 7.52 12.91 1.55
N SER A 61 6.62 13.57 0.81
CA SER A 61 6.50 15.02 0.73
C SER A 61 5.17 15.39 0.07
N PRO A 62 4.50 16.49 0.46
CA PRO A 62 3.25 16.92 -0.17
C PRO A 62 3.36 17.26 -1.67
N ASN A 63 4.58 17.46 -2.18
CA ASN A 63 4.84 17.83 -3.56
C ASN A 63 5.16 16.65 -4.50
N PHE A 64 5.33 15.43 -3.96
CA PHE A 64 5.72 14.25 -4.73
C PHE A 64 4.71 13.13 -4.54
N ILE A 65 4.29 12.50 -5.64
CA ILE A 65 3.48 11.28 -5.59
C ILE A 65 4.42 10.09 -5.45
N ASP A 66 4.28 9.38 -4.35
CA ASP A 66 4.95 8.11 -4.07
C ASP A 66 3.96 6.95 -4.28
N VAL A 67 4.48 5.75 -4.52
CA VAL A 67 3.69 4.56 -4.88
C VAL A 67 3.97 3.43 -3.91
N ALA A 68 2.94 2.97 -3.21
CA ALA A 68 3.00 1.81 -2.33
C ALA A 68 2.55 0.54 -3.07
N ALA A 69 3.22 -0.58 -2.79
CA ALA A 69 3.05 -1.84 -3.49
C ALA A 69 3.14 -3.04 -2.54
N GLY A 70 2.17 -3.95 -2.65
CA GLY A 70 2.05 -5.14 -1.83
C GLY A 70 2.65 -6.38 -2.48
N ALA A 71 3.27 -7.24 -1.66
CA ALA A 71 3.88 -8.51 -2.03
C ALA A 71 3.50 -9.59 -0.99
N PRO A 72 2.24 -10.06 -0.96
CA PRO A 72 1.66 -10.80 0.16
C PRO A 72 2.25 -12.19 0.41
N GLN A 73 2.92 -12.79 -0.58
CA GLN A 73 3.60 -14.09 -0.42
C GLN A 73 5.10 -13.97 -0.14
N HIS A 74 5.66 -12.76 -0.11
CA HIS A 74 7.10 -12.56 0.08
C HIS A 74 7.59 -13.22 1.38
N SER A 75 8.51 -14.18 1.24
CA SER A 75 9.08 -14.99 2.33
C SER A 75 8.04 -15.59 3.30
N GLY A 76 6.82 -15.86 2.79
CA GLY A 76 5.70 -16.42 3.55
C GLY A 76 5.04 -15.48 4.56
N GLY A 77 5.69 -14.39 4.98
CA GLY A 77 5.13 -13.37 5.89
C GLY A 77 4.42 -12.21 5.19
N GLY A 78 4.73 -11.98 3.91
CA GLY A 78 4.28 -10.82 3.15
C GLY A 78 5.16 -9.58 3.38
N LYS A 79 5.25 -8.72 2.36
CA LYS A 79 5.96 -7.43 2.43
C LYS A 79 5.16 -6.33 1.73
N VAL A 80 5.46 -5.09 2.12
CA VAL A 80 5.01 -3.87 1.44
C VAL A 80 6.21 -2.98 1.18
N TYR A 81 6.21 -2.30 0.05
CA TYR A 81 7.24 -1.37 -0.39
C TYR A 81 6.62 -0.02 -0.71
N ILE A 82 7.34 1.08 -0.47
CA ILE A 82 7.00 2.39 -1.03
C ILE A 82 8.15 2.84 -1.94
N PHE A 83 7.77 3.33 -3.12
CA PHE A 83 8.68 3.81 -4.15
C PHE A 83 8.44 5.30 -4.43
N ARG A 84 9.51 6.08 -4.53
CA ARG A 84 9.48 7.43 -5.10
C ARG A 84 9.85 7.37 -6.58
N ILE A 85 9.26 8.23 -7.41
CA ILE A 85 9.76 8.48 -8.76
C ILE A 85 10.96 9.44 -8.66
N ASP A 86 12.16 8.96 -8.97
CA ASP A 86 13.39 9.77 -9.01
C ASP A 86 14.23 9.40 -10.24
N GLY A 87 14.84 10.40 -10.89
CA GLY A 87 15.66 10.21 -12.09
C GLY A 87 15.00 9.48 -13.28
N GLY A 88 13.67 9.34 -13.30
CA GLY A 88 12.94 8.51 -14.27
C GLY A 88 12.88 7.01 -13.93
N SER A 89 13.17 6.63 -12.69
CA SER A 89 13.03 5.27 -12.16
C SER A 89 12.20 5.29 -10.86
N LEU A 90 11.75 4.11 -10.42
CA LEU A 90 11.12 3.95 -9.10
C LEU A 90 12.17 3.47 -8.10
N VAL A 91 12.53 4.35 -7.17
CA VAL A 91 13.53 4.12 -6.11
C VAL A 91 12.81 3.74 -4.82
N LYS A 92 13.24 2.68 -4.15
CA LYS A 92 12.61 2.20 -2.91
C LYS A 92 12.96 3.10 -1.73
N ILE A 93 11.98 3.77 -1.14
CA ILE A 93 12.16 4.64 0.03
C ILE A 93 11.77 3.97 1.36
N PHE A 94 10.85 3.01 1.35
CA PHE A 94 10.41 2.28 2.54
C PHE A 94 10.11 0.81 2.26
N GLN A 95 10.21 -0.03 3.27
CA GLN A 95 9.72 -1.41 3.26
C GLN A 95 9.23 -1.85 4.64
N ALA A 96 8.12 -2.58 4.68
CA ALA A 96 7.60 -3.27 5.87
C ALA A 96 7.44 -4.77 5.57
N SER A 97 7.54 -5.60 6.62
CA SER A 97 7.34 -7.06 6.54
C SER A 97 6.25 -7.49 7.52
N GLY A 98 5.39 -8.42 7.11
CA GLY A 98 4.38 -9.00 7.98
C GLY A 98 5.02 -9.82 9.11
N LYS A 99 4.41 -9.77 10.30
CA LYS A 99 4.93 -10.41 11.52
C LYS A 99 4.62 -11.91 11.60
N MET A 100 3.61 -12.37 10.87
CA MET A 100 3.08 -13.74 10.93
C MET A 100 3.14 -14.40 9.55
N MET A 101 3.67 -15.62 9.49
CA MET A 101 3.65 -16.43 8.26
C MET A 101 2.22 -16.84 7.90
N GLY A 102 1.90 -16.82 6.62
CA GLY A 102 0.55 -17.08 6.10
C GLY A 102 -0.39 -15.88 6.17
N SER A 103 -0.05 -14.79 6.87
CA SER A 103 -0.99 -13.67 7.13
C SER A 103 -1.41 -12.85 5.90
N TYR A 104 -0.74 -13.05 4.75
CA TYR A 104 -1.00 -12.36 3.49
C TYR A 104 -0.83 -10.83 3.58
N PHE A 105 0.08 -10.36 4.45
CA PHE A 105 0.37 -8.94 4.68
C PHE A 105 0.78 -8.20 3.40
N GLY A 106 0.04 -7.16 3.04
CA GLY A 106 0.19 -6.44 1.78
C GLY A 106 -0.72 -6.96 0.66
N SER A 107 -1.79 -7.68 0.97
CA SER A 107 -2.81 -8.07 -0.01
C SER A 107 -3.78 -6.94 -0.37
N SER A 108 -3.94 -5.97 0.52
CA SER A 108 -4.67 -4.72 0.31
C SER A 108 -3.89 -3.55 0.90
N LEU A 109 -4.04 -2.38 0.28
CA LEU A 109 -3.35 -1.15 0.67
C LEU A 109 -4.29 0.04 0.52
N CYS A 110 -4.23 0.99 1.45
CA CYS A 110 -4.96 2.26 1.34
C CYS A 110 -4.05 3.42 1.78
N ALA A 111 -3.95 4.45 0.93
CA ALA A 111 -3.29 5.71 1.24
C ALA A 111 -4.35 6.72 1.71
N VAL A 112 -4.14 7.36 2.86
CA VAL A 112 -5.09 8.32 3.44
C VAL A 112 -4.35 9.20 4.45
N ASP A 113 -4.65 10.49 4.54
CA ASP A 113 -4.13 11.35 5.59
C ASP A 113 -5.02 11.21 6.84
N LEU A 114 -4.57 10.44 7.85
CA LEU A 114 -5.35 10.19 9.07
C LEU A 114 -5.13 11.29 10.12
N ASN A 115 -3.97 11.92 10.11
CA ASN A 115 -3.50 12.80 11.18
C ASN A 115 -3.60 14.30 10.82
N ARG A 116 -3.84 14.61 9.54
CA ARG A 116 -3.95 15.92 8.90
C ARG A 116 -2.64 16.74 8.81
N ASP A 117 -1.48 16.08 8.75
CA ASP A 117 -0.18 16.72 8.53
C ASP A 117 0.12 17.05 7.05
N GLY A 118 -0.73 16.60 6.12
CA GLY A 118 -0.57 16.81 4.68
C GLY A 118 0.29 15.77 3.98
N LEU A 119 0.70 14.71 4.67
CA LEU A 119 1.26 13.49 4.11
C LEU A 119 0.19 12.40 4.08
N SER A 120 0.39 11.39 3.23
CA SER A 120 -0.44 10.18 3.27
C SER A 120 0.13 9.18 4.27
N ASP A 121 -0.72 8.70 5.16
CA ASP A 121 -0.50 7.50 5.96
C ASP A 121 -0.87 6.25 5.15
N LEU A 122 -0.39 5.08 5.58
CA LEU A 122 -0.59 3.81 4.87
C LEU A 122 -1.26 2.77 5.77
N LEU A 123 -2.42 2.27 5.36
CA LEU A 123 -3.02 1.07 5.92
C LEU A 123 -2.65 -0.15 5.08
N VAL A 124 -2.26 -1.24 5.76
CA VAL A 124 -1.86 -2.50 5.14
C VAL A 124 -2.72 -3.65 5.67
N GLY A 125 -3.44 -4.33 4.79
CA GLY A 125 -4.24 -5.51 5.15
C GLY A 125 -3.42 -6.80 5.23
N ALA A 126 -3.84 -7.66 6.14
CA ALA A 126 -3.37 -9.03 6.36
C ALA A 126 -4.59 -9.95 6.68
N PRO A 127 -5.45 -10.25 5.69
CA PRO A 127 -6.74 -10.92 5.89
C PRO A 127 -6.65 -12.42 6.22
N MET A 128 -5.46 -13.01 6.18
CA MET A 128 -5.20 -14.38 6.64
C MET A 128 -4.43 -14.38 7.98
N HIS A 129 -4.33 -13.23 8.65
CA HIS A 129 -3.85 -13.18 10.02
C HIS A 129 -4.76 -14.05 10.91
N SER A 130 -4.16 -14.99 11.63
CA SER A 130 -4.88 -16.03 12.37
C SER A 130 -4.49 -16.01 13.85
N THR A 131 -5.44 -15.60 14.70
CA THR A 131 -5.39 -15.80 16.16
C THR A 131 -5.99 -17.16 16.53
N LEU A 132 -7.14 -17.51 15.93
CA LEU A 132 -7.71 -18.86 15.95
C LEU A 132 -7.84 -19.40 14.52
N ARG A 133 -8.44 -18.60 13.61
CA ARG A 133 -8.50 -18.88 12.17
C ARG A 133 -8.99 -17.66 11.38
N ASP A 134 -8.09 -17.08 10.59
CA ASP A 134 -8.36 -16.10 9.53
C ASP A 134 -9.28 -14.95 9.96
N GLU A 135 -9.11 -14.44 11.18
CA GLU A 135 -9.77 -13.23 11.68
C GLU A 135 -9.40 -12.02 10.80
N GLY A 136 -8.13 -11.93 10.41
CA GLY A 136 -7.57 -10.82 9.65
C GLY A 136 -7.14 -9.63 10.52
N GLN A 137 -6.26 -8.80 9.98
CA GLN A 137 -5.67 -7.65 10.67
C GLN A 137 -5.32 -6.54 9.68
N VAL A 138 -5.37 -5.29 10.12
CA VAL A 138 -4.86 -4.12 9.38
C VAL A 138 -3.80 -3.42 10.21
N SER A 139 -2.63 -3.18 9.63
CA SER A 139 -1.56 -2.37 10.24
C SER A 139 -1.63 -0.93 9.76
N VAL A 140 -1.60 0.02 10.69
CA VAL A 140 -1.58 1.46 10.39
C VAL A 140 -0.15 1.98 10.51
N TYR A 141 0.36 2.57 9.43
CA TYR A 141 1.66 3.22 9.36
C TYR A 141 1.47 4.72 9.13
N LEU A 142 1.84 5.54 10.12
CA LEU A 142 1.85 6.99 9.98
C LEU A 142 3.11 7.45 9.26
N SER A 143 2.99 8.39 8.34
CA SER A 143 4.18 9.03 7.75
C SER A 143 4.81 10.02 8.74
N LYS A 144 6.14 10.17 8.64
CA LYS A 144 6.91 11.27 9.24
C LYS A 144 7.63 12.10 8.16
N GLY A 145 7.28 11.89 6.89
CA GLY A 145 7.94 12.49 5.73
C GLY A 145 9.27 11.82 5.39
N ASN A 146 9.86 12.23 4.27
CA ASN A 146 11.11 11.70 3.73
C ASN A 146 11.15 10.16 3.51
N GLY A 147 10.00 9.49 3.48
CA GLY A 147 9.89 8.03 3.37
C GLY A 147 10.01 7.28 4.70
N VAL A 148 10.05 8.00 5.83
CA VAL A 148 9.97 7.39 7.16
C VAL A 148 8.50 7.11 7.49
N MET A 149 8.17 5.83 7.70
CA MET A 149 6.86 5.39 8.16
C MET A 149 6.99 4.71 9.53
N GLU A 150 6.13 5.08 10.47
CA GLU A 150 6.09 4.54 11.84
C GLU A 150 4.82 3.70 12.03
N GLN A 151 4.95 2.47 12.52
CA GLN A 151 3.78 1.66 12.85
C GLN A 151 3.11 2.23 14.12
N ALA A 152 1.92 2.79 13.97
CA ALA A 152 1.18 3.39 15.08
C ALA A 152 0.21 2.40 15.74
N GLU A 153 -0.57 1.66 14.96
CA GLU A 153 -1.66 0.82 15.48
C GLU A 153 -1.86 -0.48 14.68
N LEU A 154 -2.55 -1.43 15.31
CA LEU A 154 -3.08 -2.66 14.72
C LEU A 154 -4.59 -2.70 14.95
N LEU A 155 -5.35 -2.83 13.87
CA LEU A 155 -6.80 -2.95 13.88
C LEU A 155 -7.17 -4.41 13.57
N ASN A 156 -7.96 -5.06 14.44
CA ASN A 156 -8.41 -6.45 14.26
C ASN A 156 -9.92 -6.57 13.97
N GLY A 157 -10.65 -5.44 13.92
CA GLY A 157 -12.11 -5.44 13.85
C GLY A 157 -12.74 -6.10 15.09
N ASP A 158 -13.70 -6.98 14.87
CA ASP A 158 -14.40 -7.73 15.94
C ASP A 158 -13.72 -9.07 16.32
N ASP A 159 -12.51 -9.35 15.83
CA ASP A 159 -11.77 -10.63 16.04
C ASP A 159 -12.62 -11.89 15.72
N ALA A 160 -13.57 -11.78 14.79
CA ALA A 160 -14.52 -12.83 14.48
C ALA A 160 -13.88 -13.96 13.64
N TYR A 161 -14.23 -15.21 13.97
CA TYR A 161 -13.74 -16.41 13.27
C TYR A 161 -13.96 -16.33 11.75
N ASN A 162 -12.88 -16.54 10.99
CA ASN A 162 -12.88 -16.49 9.52
C ASN A 162 -13.47 -15.15 8.99
N ALA A 163 -13.09 -14.04 9.61
CA ALA A 163 -13.59 -12.72 9.25
C ALA A 163 -12.92 -12.11 8.00
N HIS A 164 -11.66 -12.45 7.72
CA HIS A 164 -10.85 -11.82 6.66
C HIS A 164 -10.81 -10.28 6.76
N PHE A 165 -10.74 -9.75 7.99
CA PHE A 165 -10.60 -8.32 8.22
C PHE A 165 -9.33 -7.77 7.54
N GLY A 166 -9.46 -6.66 6.81
CA GLY A 166 -8.39 -6.15 5.95
C GLY A 166 -8.33 -6.73 4.53
N GLU A 167 -9.30 -7.54 4.08
CA GLU A 167 -9.33 -8.04 2.69
C GLU A 167 -9.50 -6.90 1.68
N CYS A 168 -10.45 -5.99 1.93
CA CYS A 168 -10.58 -4.72 1.23
C CYS A 168 -10.39 -3.57 2.23
N ILE A 169 -9.75 -2.47 1.81
CA ILE A 169 -9.62 -1.23 2.58
C ILE A 169 -9.80 -0.07 1.60
N THR A 170 -10.65 0.91 1.95
CA THR A 170 -10.85 2.11 1.14
C THR A 170 -11.01 3.36 2.02
N ALA A 171 -10.53 4.50 1.54
CA ALA A 171 -10.76 5.81 2.15
C ALA A 171 -12.08 6.38 1.65
N ILE A 172 -12.98 6.73 2.57
CA ILE A 172 -14.31 7.28 2.24
C ILE A 172 -14.37 8.81 2.33
N GLY A 173 -13.25 9.45 2.69
CA GLY A 173 -13.17 10.88 2.97
C GLY A 173 -13.65 11.22 4.38
N ASP A 174 -13.85 12.52 4.62
CA ASP A 174 -14.51 13.03 5.83
C ASP A 174 -16.03 12.81 5.69
N ILE A 175 -16.58 11.90 6.50
CA ILE A 175 -18.00 11.51 6.45
C ILE A 175 -18.80 12.02 7.66
N ASP A 176 -18.13 12.29 8.77
CA ASP A 176 -18.67 12.88 10.00
C ASP A 176 -18.57 14.43 10.05
N ASP A 177 -17.89 15.06 9.08
CA ASP A 177 -17.61 16.51 8.98
C ASP A 177 -16.82 17.03 10.21
N ASP A 178 -15.92 16.18 10.75
CA ASP A 178 -15.09 16.49 11.91
C ASP A 178 -13.74 17.12 11.54
N GLY A 179 -13.42 17.15 10.24
CA GLY A 179 -12.19 17.70 9.68
C GLY A 179 -11.07 16.68 9.48
N TYR A 180 -11.23 15.42 9.88
CA TYR A 180 -10.30 14.33 9.58
C TYR A 180 -10.84 13.50 8.42
N GLN A 181 -10.01 12.70 7.73
CA GLN A 181 -10.54 11.73 6.76
C GLN A 181 -11.16 10.54 7.51
N GLY A 182 -12.42 10.73 7.91
CA GLY A 182 -13.22 9.87 8.76
C GLY A 182 -13.31 8.40 8.33
N LYS A 183 -12.32 7.62 8.79
CA LYS A 183 -12.28 6.15 8.87
C LYS A 183 -12.20 5.42 7.53
N CYS A 184 -11.17 4.58 7.37
CA CYS A 184 -11.17 3.58 6.31
C CYS A 184 -12.21 2.49 6.58
N LEU A 185 -13.07 2.24 5.60
CA LEU A 185 -13.96 1.08 5.62
C LEU A 185 -13.16 -0.15 5.20
N SER A 186 -13.04 -1.14 6.11
CA SER A 186 -12.64 -2.50 5.73
C SER A 186 -13.88 -3.38 5.65
N THR A 187 -14.03 -4.07 4.52
CA THR A 187 -15.22 -4.87 4.20
C THR A 187 -14.83 -6.22 3.61
N LYS A 188 -15.69 -7.24 3.82
CA LYS A 188 -15.48 -8.64 3.40
C LYS A 188 -15.62 -8.90 1.90
N SER A 189 -15.97 -7.90 1.09
CA SER A 189 -15.96 -7.96 -0.39
C SER A 189 -16.47 -6.65 -0.99
N LEU A 190 -15.55 -5.77 -1.41
CA LEU A 190 -15.49 -5.23 -2.78
C LEU A 190 -14.34 -4.22 -2.85
N CYS A 191 -13.28 -4.58 -3.58
CA CYS A 191 -12.36 -3.60 -4.14
C CYS A 191 -12.02 -4.06 -5.54
N PHE A 192 -12.13 -3.17 -6.53
CA PHE A 192 -11.71 -3.44 -7.90
C PHE A 192 -10.18 -3.41 -7.97
N GLN A 193 -9.54 -4.51 -7.59
CA GLN A 193 -8.19 -4.82 -8.07
C GLN A 193 -8.31 -5.30 -9.52
N VAL A 194 -7.56 -4.65 -10.41
CA VAL A 194 -7.62 -4.81 -11.88
C VAL A 194 -6.97 -6.10 -12.36
#